data_AF-A0A3S4MMQ0-F1
#
_entry.id   AF-A0A3S4MMQ0-F1
#
_cell.length_a   1.000
_cell.length_b   1.000
_cell.length_c   1.000
_cell.angle_alpha   90.00
_cell.angle_beta   90.00
_cell.angle_gamma   90.00
#
_symmetry.space_group_name_H-M   'P 1'
#
loop_
_entity.id
_entity.type
_entity.pdbx_description
1 polymer ?
#
loop_
_entity_poly.entity_id
_entity_poly.type
_entity_poly.pdbx_seq_one_letter_code
_entity_poly.pdbx_strand_id
1 'polypeptide(L)'
;MYAKDQSKFKVKRQPLSLNDLPSHYDKVDPSGNPYYLKPLRAMGQADKREDRPTMYFPLVAPDGTEIFPKRQDGTDGRWRWGVQKIDQEKWRIDWSKGRNGWTPYFRVYADSSSGRPPETIWFHSEVGSNRTSKAEIKKVIPTISAFDTPKPEALIKKILEIATDNGDLVLDSFAGSGTTGAVAQKMGRQWIMVELGDHCRTHIVPRMKK
;
A
#
# COMPACT_ATOMS: atom_id res chain seq x y z
N MET A 1 13.68 2.09 8.59
CA MET A 1 13.65 0.75 9.22
C MET A 1 14.87 -0.02 8.74
N TYR A 2 15.52 -0.74 9.64
CA TYR A 2 16.75 -1.48 9.37
C TYR A 2 16.46 -2.98 9.47
N ALA A 3 16.89 -3.74 8.47
CA ALA A 3 16.89 -5.19 8.49
C ALA A 3 18.30 -5.67 8.15
N LYS A 4 18.86 -6.60 8.94
CA LYS A 4 20.20 -7.16 8.68
C LYS A 4 20.26 -7.90 7.34
N ASP A 5 19.13 -8.44 6.92
CA ASP A 5 18.94 -9.14 5.64
C ASP A 5 17.70 -8.59 4.95
N GLN A 6 17.90 -7.94 3.80
CA GLN A 6 16.83 -7.33 3.02
C GLN A 6 15.80 -8.36 2.53
N SER A 7 16.22 -9.60 2.27
CA SER A 7 15.33 -10.64 1.76
C SER A 7 14.31 -11.13 2.80
N LYS A 8 14.64 -10.97 4.08
CA LYS A 8 13.79 -11.37 5.21
C LYS A 8 12.75 -10.32 5.56
N PHE A 9 13.00 -9.05 5.20
CA PHE A 9 12.04 -8.00 5.47
C PHE A 9 10.93 -7.97 4.40
N LYS A 10 9.68 -7.98 4.86
CA LYS A 10 8.52 -7.72 4.02
C LYS A 10 7.61 -6.72 4.72
N VAL A 11 7.29 -5.63 4.03
CA VAL A 11 6.25 -4.70 4.48
C VAL A 11 4.93 -5.47 4.56
N LYS A 12 4.33 -5.51 5.75
CA LYS A 12 3.03 -6.20 5.89
C LYS A 12 1.97 -5.46 5.13
N ARG A 13 1.20 -6.21 4.35
CA ARG A 13 0.07 -5.70 3.58
C ARG A 13 -1.17 -5.72 4.43
N GLN A 14 -2.04 -4.74 4.20
CA GLN A 14 -3.33 -4.68 4.87
C GLN A 14 -4.26 -5.74 4.25
N PRO A 15 -5.02 -6.49 5.08
CA PRO A 15 -6.02 -7.41 4.57
C PRO A 15 -6.96 -6.69 3.61
N LEU A 16 -7.16 -7.25 2.42
CA LEU A 16 -8.16 -6.76 1.48
C LEU A 16 -9.40 -7.62 1.64
N SER A 17 -10.40 -7.11 2.35
CA SER A 17 -11.73 -7.73 2.37
C SER A 17 -12.40 -7.49 1.02
N LEU A 18 -13.10 -8.50 0.49
CA LEU A 18 -13.94 -8.32 -0.70
C LEU A 18 -15.05 -7.26 -0.47
N ASN A 19 -15.41 -7.01 0.80
CA ASN A 19 -16.38 -5.98 1.16
C ASN A 19 -15.80 -4.54 1.15
N ASP A 20 -14.47 -4.40 1.15
CA ASP A 20 -13.77 -3.11 1.23
C ASP A 20 -12.98 -2.81 -0.07
N LEU A 21 -13.46 -3.33 -1.19
CA LEU A 21 -12.81 -3.09 -2.48
C LEU A 21 -12.96 -1.62 -2.88
N PRO A 22 -11.90 -1.01 -3.44
CA PRO A 22 -12.01 0.31 -4.05
C PRO A 22 -13.15 0.37 -5.08
N SER A 23 -13.83 1.51 -5.15
CA SER A 23 -15.01 1.72 -6.01
C SER A 23 -14.78 1.47 -7.51
N HIS A 24 -13.52 1.44 -7.95
CA HIS A 24 -13.19 1.16 -9.34
C HIS A 24 -13.31 -0.33 -9.71
N TYR A 25 -13.34 -1.26 -8.73
CA TYR A 25 -13.68 -2.67 -8.98
C TYR A 25 -15.19 -2.80 -9.18
N ASP A 26 -15.66 -2.41 -10.35
CA ASP A 26 -17.07 -2.20 -10.68
C ASP A 26 -17.75 -3.40 -11.37
N LYS A 27 -17.00 -4.48 -11.66
CA LYS A 27 -17.48 -5.65 -12.39
C LYS A 27 -17.22 -6.93 -11.63
N VAL A 28 -18.01 -7.96 -11.93
CA VAL A 28 -17.89 -9.30 -11.34
C VAL A 28 -17.96 -10.32 -12.47
N ASP A 29 -17.10 -11.34 -12.43
CA ASP A 29 -17.12 -12.42 -13.43
C ASP A 29 -18.12 -13.53 -13.03
N PRO A 30 -18.40 -14.52 -13.91
CA PRO A 30 -19.34 -15.60 -13.58
C PRO A 30 -18.97 -16.44 -12.35
N SER A 31 -17.70 -16.40 -11.93
CA SER A 31 -17.20 -17.09 -10.74
C SER A 31 -17.29 -16.22 -9.47
N GLY A 32 -17.83 -15.01 -9.57
CA GLY A 32 -17.99 -14.10 -8.44
C GLY A 32 -16.76 -13.24 -8.14
N ASN A 33 -15.74 -13.23 -9.01
CA ASN A 33 -14.52 -12.47 -8.77
C ASN A 33 -14.67 -11.01 -9.22
N PRO A 34 -14.46 -10.02 -8.34
CA PRO A 34 -14.48 -8.62 -8.73
C PRO A 34 -13.29 -8.23 -9.59
N TYR A 35 -13.52 -7.41 -10.61
CA TYR A 35 -12.50 -6.87 -11.50
C TYR A 35 -12.88 -5.50 -12.04
N TYR A 36 -11.93 -4.84 -12.67
CA TYR A 36 -12.17 -3.66 -13.51
C TYR A 36 -11.45 -3.79 -14.84
N LEU A 37 -11.86 -2.99 -15.82
CA LEU A 37 -11.25 -2.98 -17.15
C LEU A 37 -10.20 -1.89 -17.26
N LYS A 38 -9.04 -2.27 -17.80
CA LYS A 38 -7.98 -1.32 -18.14
C LYS A 38 -7.63 -1.42 -19.62
N PRO A 39 -7.41 -0.29 -20.33
CA PRO A 39 -6.99 -0.33 -21.72
C PRO A 39 -5.71 -1.16 -21.88
N LEU A 40 -5.72 -2.09 -22.84
CA LEU A 40 -4.55 -2.93 -23.12
C LEU A 40 -3.40 -2.14 -23.77
N ARG A 41 -3.73 -1.03 -24.44
CA ARG A 41 -2.75 -0.03 -24.89
C ARG A 41 -2.07 0.63 -23.70
N ALA A 42 -0.75 0.76 -23.77
CA ALA A 42 0.01 1.53 -22.78
C ALA A 42 -0.41 3.01 -22.82
N MET A 43 -0.37 3.67 -21.67
CA MET A 43 -0.60 5.11 -21.53
C MET A 43 0.40 5.64 -20.51
N GLY A 44 0.97 6.81 -20.77
CA GLY A 44 1.88 7.50 -19.86
C GLY A 44 3.33 7.43 -20.33
N GLN A 45 4.27 7.30 -19.40
CA GLN A 45 5.68 7.24 -19.78
C GLN A 45 6.02 5.94 -20.50
N ALA A 46 6.92 6.06 -21.47
CA ALA A 46 7.39 4.97 -22.31
C ALA A 46 6.25 4.19 -23.00
N ASP A 47 5.25 4.90 -23.56
CA ASP A 47 4.08 4.33 -24.21
C ASP A 47 4.15 4.30 -25.75
N LYS A 48 5.29 4.73 -26.32
CA LYS A 48 5.51 4.72 -27.76
C LYS A 48 6.08 3.38 -28.23
N ARG A 49 5.98 3.13 -29.53
CA ARG A 49 6.59 1.95 -30.15
C ARG A 49 8.09 1.92 -29.97
N GLU A 50 8.76 3.06 -30.08
CA GLU A 50 10.23 3.15 -30.01
C GLU A 50 10.75 2.71 -28.63
N ASP A 51 9.96 2.91 -27.57
CA ASP A 51 10.33 2.51 -26.21
C ASP A 51 10.42 0.99 -26.06
N ARG A 52 9.55 0.24 -26.75
CA ARG A 52 9.48 -1.23 -26.75
C ARG A 52 8.94 -1.74 -28.10
N PRO A 53 9.80 -1.86 -29.14
CA PRO A 53 9.33 -2.18 -30.49
C PRO A 53 8.62 -3.54 -30.63
N THR A 54 8.99 -4.52 -29.79
CA THR A 54 8.38 -5.86 -29.76
C THR A 54 6.94 -5.88 -29.24
N MET A 55 6.47 -4.76 -28.68
CA MET A 55 5.11 -4.60 -28.13
C MET A 55 4.16 -3.94 -29.14
N TYR A 56 4.59 -3.78 -30.39
CA TYR A 56 3.77 -3.29 -31.49
C TYR A 56 3.49 -4.44 -32.47
N PHE A 57 2.29 -5.00 -32.39
CA PHE A 57 1.82 -6.10 -33.25
C PHE A 57 0.29 -6.05 -33.36
N PRO A 58 -0.32 -6.60 -34.41
CA PRO A 58 -1.77 -6.61 -34.55
C PRO A 58 -2.41 -7.56 -33.52
N LEU A 59 -3.56 -7.15 -32.99
CA LEU A 59 -4.49 -8.02 -32.29
C LEU A 59 -5.75 -8.18 -33.14
N VAL A 60 -6.22 -9.41 -33.30
CA VAL A 60 -7.42 -9.71 -34.09
C VAL A 60 -8.66 -9.56 -33.20
N ALA A 61 -9.52 -8.61 -33.56
CA ALA A 61 -10.81 -8.37 -32.92
C ALA A 61 -11.83 -9.48 -33.26
N PRO A 62 -12.99 -9.55 -32.55
CA PRO A 62 -13.97 -10.62 -32.76
C PRO A 62 -14.54 -10.74 -34.17
N ASP A 63 -14.55 -9.65 -34.95
CA ASP A 63 -14.99 -9.64 -36.34
C ASP A 63 -13.86 -9.85 -37.36
N GLY A 64 -12.66 -10.22 -36.89
CA GLY A 64 -11.48 -10.43 -37.72
C GLY A 64 -10.67 -9.17 -38.00
N THR A 65 -11.11 -7.99 -37.56
CA THR A 65 -10.37 -6.74 -37.78
C THR A 65 -9.04 -6.75 -37.02
N GLU A 66 -7.95 -6.41 -37.69
CA GLU A 66 -6.65 -6.19 -37.04
C GLU A 66 -6.59 -4.82 -36.36
N ILE A 67 -6.26 -4.81 -35.08
CA ILE A 67 -6.16 -3.61 -34.26
C ILE A 67 -4.71 -3.44 -33.82
N PHE A 68 -4.16 -2.25 -34.04
CA PHE A 68 -2.83 -1.83 -33.61
C PHE A 68 -2.92 -0.86 -32.41
N PRO A 69 -1.88 -0.77 -31.57
CA PRO A 69 -1.90 0.10 -30.38
C PRO A 69 -1.65 1.57 -30.75
N LYS A 70 -2.56 2.16 -31.53
CA LYS A 70 -2.47 3.57 -31.95
C LYS A 70 -2.80 4.52 -30.80
N ARG A 71 -2.10 5.65 -30.77
CA ARG A 71 -2.36 6.79 -29.88
C ARG A 71 -3.50 7.65 -30.45
N GLN A 72 -4.05 8.55 -29.64
CA GLN A 72 -5.17 9.41 -30.05
C GLN A 72 -4.80 10.36 -31.20
N ASP A 73 -3.53 10.74 -31.29
CA ASP A 73 -2.95 11.56 -32.36
C ASP A 73 -2.61 10.74 -33.63
N GLY A 74 -2.95 9.44 -33.66
CA GLY A 74 -2.68 8.53 -34.77
C GLY A 74 -1.26 7.92 -34.77
N THR A 75 -0.37 8.37 -33.89
CA THR A 75 1.00 7.85 -33.81
C THR A 75 1.06 6.44 -33.20
N ASP A 76 2.18 5.75 -33.42
CA ASP A 76 2.40 4.40 -32.90
C ASP A 76 2.63 4.42 -31.38
N GLY A 77 1.72 3.79 -30.64
CA GLY A 77 1.94 3.44 -29.25
C GLY A 77 2.46 2.02 -29.12
N ARG A 78 2.18 1.37 -27.99
CA ARG A 78 2.44 -0.05 -27.78
C ARG A 78 1.41 -0.72 -26.89
N TRP A 79 1.36 -2.05 -26.95
CA TRP A 79 0.63 -2.84 -25.97
C TRP A 79 1.33 -2.83 -24.60
N ARG A 80 0.55 -3.07 -23.55
CA ARG A 80 1.08 -3.34 -22.20
C ARG A 80 1.69 -4.74 -22.11
N TRP A 81 1.20 -5.68 -22.93
CA TRP A 81 1.57 -7.10 -22.88
C TRP A 81 2.23 -7.52 -24.19
N GLY A 82 3.24 -8.38 -24.09
CA GLY A 82 3.86 -9.00 -25.26
C GLY A 82 3.05 -10.18 -25.78
N VAL A 83 3.37 -10.64 -26.99
CA VAL A 83 2.66 -11.73 -27.70
C VAL A 83 2.45 -12.96 -26.81
N GLN A 84 3.52 -13.44 -26.14
CA GLN A 84 3.44 -14.60 -25.24
C GLN A 84 2.39 -14.44 -24.14
N LYS A 85 2.30 -13.25 -23.53
CA LYS A 85 1.33 -12.98 -22.46
C LYS A 85 -0.08 -12.83 -23.02
N ILE A 86 -0.24 -12.24 -24.21
CA ILE A 86 -1.54 -12.18 -24.90
C ILE A 86 -2.05 -13.59 -25.13
N ASP A 87 -1.21 -14.51 -25.61
CA ASP A 87 -1.62 -15.89 -25.88
C ASP A 87 -1.99 -16.65 -24.60
N GLN A 88 -1.19 -16.50 -23.54
CA GLN A 88 -1.44 -17.15 -22.25
C GLN A 88 -2.67 -16.60 -21.52
N GLU A 89 -2.89 -15.29 -21.58
CA GLU A 89 -3.94 -14.59 -20.84
C GLU A 89 -5.06 -14.04 -21.74
N LYS A 90 -5.26 -14.64 -22.92
CA LYS A 90 -6.29 -14.21 -23.88
C LYS A 90 -7.69 -14.14 -23.26
N TRP A 91 -7.99 -15.04 -22.33
CA TRP A 91 -9.24 -15.10 -21.58
C TRP A 91 -9.52 -13.86 -20.73
N ARG A 92 -8.49 -13.06 -20.41
CA ARG A 92 -8.62 -11.80 -19.66
C ARG A 92 -8.88 -10.59 -20.55
N ILE A 93 -8.89 -10.75 -21.87
CA ILE A 93 -9.05 -9.64 -22.82
C ILE A 93 -10.53 -9.49 -23.17
N ASP A 94 -11.08 -8.32 -22.87
CA ASP A 94 -12.43 -7.92 -23.26
C ASP A 94 -12.37 -6.90 -24.39
N TRP A 95 -13.18 -7.12 -25.43
CA TRP A 95 -13.27 -6.23 -26.58
C TRP A 95 -14.49 -5.32 -26.45
N SER A 96 -14.28 -4.01 -26.63
CA SER A 96 -15.36 -3.02 -26.67
C SER A 96 -15.41 -2.37 -28.05
N LYS A 97 -16.58 -2.33 -28.68
CA LYS A 97 -16.80 -1.67 -29.96
C LYS A 97 -17.30 -0.25 -29.73
N GLY A 98 -16.44 0.73 -30.00
CA GLY A 98 -16.80 2.16 -29.95
C GLY A 98 -17.09 2.71 -31.35
N ARG A 99 -17.31 4.03 -31.43
CA ARG A 99 -17.47 4.75 -32.71
C ARG A 99 -16.25 4.64 -33.63
N ASN A 100 -15.06 4.53 -33.03
CA ASN A 100 -13.77 4.45 -33.73
C ASN A 100 -13.28 3.01 -33.91
N GLY A 101 -14.18 2.02 -33.81
CA GLY A 101 -13.87 0.60 -33.95
C GLY A 101 -13.58 -0.11 -32.63
N TRP A 102 -12.92 -1.26 -32.73
CA TRP A 102 -12.64 -2.14 -31.60
C TRP A 102 -11.50 -1.64 -30.74
N THR A 103 -11.69 -1.70 -29.42
CA THR A 103 -10.64 -1.41 -28.44
C THR A 103 -10.52 -2.58 -27.46
N PRO A 104 -9.32 -3.16 -27.29
CA PRO A 104 -9.08 -4.21 -26.32
C PRO A 104 -8.80 -3.62 -24.93
N TYR A 105 -9.44 -4.22 -23.94
CA TYR A 105 -9.23 -4.02 -22.51
C TYR A 105 -8.78 -5.34 -21.89
N PHE A 106 -8.20 -5.29 -20.71
CA PHE A 106 -7.94 -6.49 -19.93
C PHE A 106 -8.52 -6.36 -18.52
N ARG A 107 -8.98 -7.49 -18.00
CA ARG A 107 -9.50 -7.61 -16.63
C ARG A 107 -8.36 -7.53 -15.63
N VAL A 108 -8.46 -6.58 -14.70
CA VAL A 108 -7.63 -6.51 -13.50
C VAL A 108 -8.47 -6.98 -12.33
N TYR A 109 -8.21 -8.20 -11.88
CA TYR A 109 -8.92 -8.81 -10.77
C TYR A 109 -8.49 -8.21 -9.43
N ALA A 110 -9.42 -8.11 -8.50
CA ALA A 110 -9.12 -7.80 -7.12
C ALA A 110 -8.28 -8.95 -6.53
N ASP A 111 -7.02 -8.68 -6.23
CA ASP A 111 -6.17 -9.65 -5.54
C ASP A 111 -6.43 -9.57 -4.03
N SER A 112 -7.38 -10.39 -3.55
CA SER A 112 -7.65 -10.54 -2.13
C SER A 112 -6.56 -11.35 -1.40
N SER A 113 -5.76 -12.12 -2.13
CA SER A 113 -4.78 -13.05 -1.56
C SER A 113 -3.51 -12.35 -1.09
N SER A 114 -3.06 -11.31 -1.79
CA SER A 114 -1.83 -10.61 -1.44
C SER A 114 -2.04 -9.40 -0.53
N GLY A 115 -3.28 -8.97 -0.27
CA GLY A 115 -3.60 -7.77 0.50
C GLY A 115 -3.13 -6.47 -0.20
N ARG A 116 -3.55 -5.31 0.32
CA ARG A 116 -3.14 -4.01 -0.23
C ARG A 116 -1.87 -3.49 0.44
N PRO A 117 -0.96 -2.83 -0.30
CA PRO A 117 0.10 -2.05 0.32
C PRO A 117 -0.48 -1.05 1.34
N PRO A 118 0.22 -0.76 2.45
CA PRO A 118 -0.19 0.30 3.36
C PRO A 118 -0.30 1.65 2.66
N GLU A 119 -1.34 2.43 2.98
CA GLU A 119 -1.51 3.80 2.47
C GLU A 119 -0.34 4.70 2.87
N THR A 120 -0.01 5.67 2.02
CA THR A 120 1.06 6.65 2.31
C THR A 120 0.58 7.79 3.23
N ILE A 121 -0.72 8.08 3.25
CA ILE A 121 -1.32 9.13 4.07
C ILE A 121 -2.22 8.48 5.12
N TRP A 122 -2.02 8.83 6.40
CA TRP A 122 -2.83 8.36 7.51
C TRP A 122 -3.53 9.55 8.17
N PHE A 123 -4.86 9.50 8.23
CA PHE A 123 -5.67 10.58 8.78
C PHE A 123 -5.74 10.50 10.30
N HIS A 124 -5.89 11.66 10.95
CA HIS A 124 -5.95 11.75 12.40
C HIS A 124 -7.11 10.96 13.04
N SER A 125 -8.17 10.68 12.27
CA SER A 125 -9.28 9.81 12.70
C SER A 125 -8.83 8.38 12.94
N GLU A 126 -7.79 7.92 12.24
CA GLU A 126 -7.23 6.58 12.34
C GLU A 126 -6.06 6.52 13.33
N VAL A 127 -5.11 7.45 13.19
CA VAL A 127 -3.83 7.39 13.93
C VAL A 127 -3.75 8.37 15.11
N GLY A 128 -4.82 9.11 15.38
CA GLY A 128 -4.89 10.11 16.43
C GLY A 128 -4.29 11.45 16.03
N SER A 129 -4.41 12.41 16.95
CA SER A 129 -3.91 13.79 16.81
C SER A 129 -3.11 14.19 18.05
N ASN A 130 -2.50 15.37 18.04
CA ASN A 130 -1.85 15.93 19.24
C ASN A 130 -2.78 16.00 20.46
N ARG A 131 -4.09 16.20 20.25
CA ARG A 131 -5.09 16.18 21.32
C ARG A 131 -5.23 14.78 21.92
N THR A 132 -5.20 13.75 21.09
CA THR A 132 -5.23 12.34 21.50
C THR A 132 -4.03 12.02 22.39
N SER A 133 -2.82 12.40 21.95
CA SER A 133 -1.60 12.11 22.70
C SER A 133 -1.57 12.77 24.09
N LYS A 134 -2.05 14.02 24.19
CA LYS A 134 -2.15 14.74 25.48
C LYS A 134 -3.09 14.01 26.45
N ALA A 135 -4.20 13.47 25.96
CA ALA A 135 -5.12 12.70 26.78
C ALA A 135 -4.51 11.35 27.22
N GLU A 136 -3.80 10.66 26.33
CA GLU A 136 -3.11 9.40 26.62
C GLU A 136 -2.05 9.57 27.71
N ILE A 137 -1.13 10.55 27.56
CA ILE A 137 -0.06 10.75 28.54
C ILE A 137 -0.61 11.15 29.92
N LYS A 138 -1.67 11.98 29.97
CA LYS A 138 -2.27 12.41 31.24
C LYS A 138 -2.89 11.25 32.01
N LYS A 139 -3.43 10.24 31.33
CA LYS A 139 -3.94 9.02 31.97
C LYS A 139 -2.82 8.19 32.59
N VAL A 140 -1.66 8.14 31.95
CA VAL A 140 -0.52 7.34 32.40
C VAL A 140 0.27 8.07 33.48
N ILE A 141 0.55 9.36 33.31
CA ILE A 141 1.33 10.17 34.25
C ILE A 141 0.58 11.48 34.54
N PRO A 142 -0.34 11.48 35.52
CA PRO A 142 -1.18 12.64 35.83
C PRO A 142 -0.41 13.89 36.27
N THR A 143 0.80 13.70 36.80
CA THR A 143 1.67 14.75 37.35
C THR A 143 2.56 15.43 36.32
N ILE A 144 2.64 14.90 35.09
CA ILE A 144 3.41 15.55 34.01
C ILE A 144 2.63 16.75 33.49
N SER A 145 3.17 17.94 33.72
CA SER A 145 2.68 19.19 33.14
C SER A 145 3.33 19.52 31.78
N ALA A 146 4.50 18.94 31.49
CA ALA A 146 5.38 19.40 30.42
C ALA A 146 6.06 18.25 29.65
N PHE A 147 5.30 17.57 28.78
CA PHE A 147 5.92 17.05 27.56
C PHE A 147 5.24 17.70 26.37
N ASP A 148 6.03 18.42 25.57
CA ASP A 148 5.60 19.02 24.32
C ASP A 148 5.34 17.92 23.30
N THR A 149 4.05 17.65 23.07
CA THR A 149 3.55 16.87 21.93
C THR A 149 4.04 15.41 21.85
N PRO A 150 3.67 14.54 22.82
CA PRO A 150 3.85 13.10 22.64
C PRO A 150 3.20 12.63 21.33
N LYS A 151 3.75 11.59 20.71
CA LYS A 151 3.09 10.97 19.54
C LYS A 151 1.91 10.10 20.02
N PRO A 152 0.80 10.03 19.27
CA PRO A 152 -0.31 9.15 19.62
C PRO A 152 0.13 7.69 19.58
N GLU A 153 -0.36 6.86 20.51
CA GLU A 153 -0.05 5.42 20.49
C GLU A 153 -0.54 4.73 19.21
N ALA A 154 -1.71 5.13 18.69
CA ALA A 154 -2.28 4.57 17.47
C ALA A 154 -1.38 4.73 16.23
N LEU A 155 -0.69 5.88 16.13
CA LEU A 155 0.28 6.12 15.07
C LEU A 155 1.45 5.13 15.15
N ILE A 156 2.04 4.97 16.33
CA ILE A 156 3.17 4.06 16.50
C ILE A 156 2.74 2.60 16.31
N LYS A 157 1.54 2.23 16.79
CA LYS A 157 0.96 0.90 16.60
C LYS A 157 0.87 0.55 15.13
N LYS A 158 0.34 1.47 14.30
CA LYS A 158 0.23 1.27 12.85
C LYS A 158 1.60 1.09 12.19
N ILE A 159 2.60 1.87 12.59
CA ILE A 159 3.98 1.72 12.08
C ILE A 159 4.54 0.33 12.42
N LEU A 160 4.39 -0.11 13.67
CA LEU A 160 4.91 -1.41 14.10
C LEU A 160 4.15 -2.59 13.50
N GLU A 161 2.84 -2.46 13.28
CA GLU A 161 2.04 -3.47 12.55
C GLU A 161 2.54 -3.67 11.13
N ILE A 162 2.92 -2.59 10.45
CA ILE A 162 3.43 -2.65 9.07
C ILE A 162 4.84 -3.25 9.00
N ALA A 163 5.67 -3.00 10.03
CA ALA A 163 7.11 -3.19 9.95
C ALA A 163 7.69 -4.32 10.83
N THR A 164 6.92 -4.88 11.78
CA THR A 164 7.46 -5.81 12.79
C THR A 164 6.55 -6.98 13.13
N ASP A 165 7.14 -8.11 13.52
CA ASP A 165 6.50 -9.28 14.10
C ASP A 165 6.64 -9.33 15.63
N ASN A 166 5.91 -10.25 16.27
CA ASN A 166 6.05 -10.47 17.71
C ASN A 166 7.49 -10.93 18.02
N GLY A 167 8.07 -10.42 19.10
CA GLY A 167 9.45 -10.72 19.48
C GLY A 167 10.53 -9.88 18.76
N ASP A 168 10.19 -9.14 17.70
CA ASP A 168 11.15 -8.26 17.03
C ASP A 168 11.65 -7.15 17.96
N LEU A 169 12.88 -6.69 17.70
CA LEU A 169 13.49 -5.57 18.42
C LEU A 169 13.19 -4.22 17.75
N VAL A 170 12.60 -3.31 18.52
CA VAL A 170 12.32 -1.92 18.11
C VAL A 170 13.31 -0.97 18.78
N LEU A 171 14.02 -0.17 17.99
CA LEU A 171 14.92 0.88 18.50
C LEU A 171 14.30 2.26 18.24
N ASP A 172 14.21 3.08 19.30
CA ASP A 172 13.90 4.50 19.20
C ASP A 172 15.00 5.31 19.87
N SER A 173 15.79 6.03 19.06
CA SER A 173 16.90 6.84 19.57
C SER A 173 16.50 8.25 20.01
N PHE A 174 15.21 8.59 19.91
CA PHE A 174 14.63 9.88 20.32
C PHE A 174 13.33 9.63 21.08
N ALA A 175 13.44 8.83 22.14
CA ALA A 175 12.28 8.19 22.75
C ALA A 175 11.27 9.17 23.37
N GLY A 176 11.70 10.36 23.78
CA GLY A 176 10.88 11.43 24.33
C GLY A 176 10.01 10.95 25.49
N SER A 177 8.69 10.96 25.28
CA SER A 177 7.71 10.47 26.25
C SER A 177 7.65 8.95 26.40
N GLY A 178 8.45 8.19 25.64
CA GLY A 178 8.49 6.73 25.65
C GLY A 178 7.32 6.05 24.95
N THR A 179 6.63 6.75 24.02
CA THR A 179 5.46 6.17 23.32
C THR A 179 5.85 4.92 22.54
N THR A 180 7.00 4.92 21.87
CA THR A 180 7.44 3.79 21.04
C THR A 180 7.66 2.52 21.86
N GLY A 181 8.40 2.61 22.97
CA GLY A 181 8.61 1.46 23.84
C GLY A 181 7.31 0.97 24.48
N ALA A 182 6.43 1.88 24.92
CA ALA A 182 5.14 1.49 25.49
C ALA A 182 4.27 0.70 24.50
N VAL A 183 4.21 1.14 23.24
CA VAL A 183 3.45 0.44 22.20
C VAL A 183 4.12 -0.87 21.80
N ALA A 184 5.45 -0.88 21.62
CA ALA A 184 6.20 -2.09 21.32
C ALA A 184 5.98 -3.16 22.41
N GLN A 185 6.04 -2.78 23.69
CA GLN A 185 5.79 -3.68 24.81
C GLN A 185 4.36 -4.24 24.80
N LYS A 186 3.33 -3.39 24.61
CA LYS A 186 1.93 -3.82 24.50
C LYS A 186 1.71 -4.81 23.36
N MET A 187 2.48 -4.67 22.28
CA MET A 187 2.45 -5.57 21.13
C MET A 187 3.33 -6.82 21.32
N GLY A 188 4.05 -6.98 22.43
CA GLY A 188 4.93 -8.13 22.64
C GLY A 188 6.21 -8.09 21.80
N ARG A 189 6.75 -6.89 21.55
CA ARG A 189 8.05 -6.67 20.90
C ARG A 189 9.10 -6.33 21.96
N GLN A 190 10.35 -6.67 21.67
CA GLN A 190 11.48 -6.17 22.45
C GLN A 190 11.75 -4.71 22.05
N TRP A 191 12.30 -3.90 22.94
CA TRP A 191 12.56 -2.50 22.63
C TRP A 191 13.82 -1.97 23.30
N ILE A 192 14.45 -1.00 22.64
CA ILE A 192 15.52 -0.16 23.19
C ILE A 192 15.09 1.29 22.94
N MET A 193 15.12 2.09 24.00
CA MET A 193 14.84 3.52 23.95
C MET A 193 16.07 4.28 24.42
N VAL A 194 16.49 5.27 23.62
CA VAL A 194 17.55 6.22 23.98
C VAL A 194 16.94 7.60 24.06
N GLU A 195 17.27 8.31 25.12
CA GLU A 195 16.88 9.71 25.32
C GLU A 195 17.95 10.43 26.13
N LEU A 196 18.11 11.72 25.86
CA LEU A 196 19.09 12.57 26.51
C LEU A 196 18.54 13.13 27.84
N GLY A 197 19.42 13.23 28.84
CA GLY A 197 19.08 13.81 30.14
C GLY A 197 18.15 12.93 30.99
N ASP A 198 17.41 13.56 31.90
CA ASP A 198 16.60 12.85 32.91
C ASP A 198 15.23 12.40 32.40
N HIS A 199 14.90 12.61 31.13
CA HIS A 199 13.60 12.23 30.55
C HIS A 199 13.37 10.71 30.59
N CYS A 200 14.43 9.91 30.44
CA CYS A 200 14.39 8.46 30.67
C CYS A 200 13.78 8.12 32.04
N ARG A 201 14.21 8.80 33.10
CA ARG A 201 13.79 8.50 34.48
C ARG A 201 12.44 9.11 34.84
N THR A 202 12.17 10.31 34.34
CA THR A 202 11.01 11.10 34.71
C THR A 202 9.77 10.79 33.86
N HIS A 203 9.95 10.36 32.60
CA HIS A 203 8.85 10.13 31.66
C HIS A 203 8.76 8.66 31.25
N ILE A 204 9.87 8.09 30.77
CA ILE A 204 9.87 6.76 30.19
C ILE A 204 9.66 5.69 31.27
N VAL A 205 10.50 5.68 32.32
CA VAL A 205 10.39 4.67 33.40
C VAL A 205 9.00 4.64 34.06
N PRO A 206 8.37 5.78 34.44
CA PRO A 206 7.02 5.75 35.00
C PRO A 206 5.96 5.27 34.02
N ARG A 207 6.11 5.59 32.72
CA ARG A 207 5.20 5.11 31.67
C ARG A 207 5.25 3.60 31.53
N MET A 208 6.44 2.99 31.57
CA MET A 208 6.62 1.54 31.37
C MET A 208 6.18 0.67 32.55
N LYS A 209 5.96 1.28 33.73
CA LYS A 209 5.49 0.59 34.94
C LYS A 209 3.97 0.44 35.03
N LYS A 210 3.22 0.98 34.06
CA LYS A 210 1.75 0.89 34.00
C LYS A 210 1.31 0.05 32.81
#